data_AF-A0A9P6QUK5-F1
#
_entry.id   AF-A0A9P6QUK5-F1
#
_cell.length_a   1.000
_cell.length_b   1.000
_cell.length_c   1.000
_cell.angle_alpha   90.00
_cell.angle_beta   90.00
_cell.angle_gamma   90.00
#
_symmetry.space_group_name_H-M   'P 1'
#
loop_
_entity.id
_entity.type
_entity.pdbx_description
1 polymer ?
#
loop_
_entity_poly.entity_id
_entity_poly.type
_entity_poly.pdbx_seq_one_letter_code
_entity_poly.pdbx_strand_id
1 'polypeptide(L)'
;PPAPKEVIDPTRRVAHIISEQKRREKINGGFDELKSVIPECAQNTDSKATILRKATDYILLLEEELRKYTDLYQLEAGDPESSLEGHERER
;
A
#
# COMPACT_ATOMS: atom_id res chain seq x y z
N PRO A 1 -5.35 -47.59 29.38
CA PRO A 1 -5.28 -47.70 27.89
C PRO A 1 -4.51 -46.52 27.28
N PRO A 2 -3.41 -46.75 26.54
CA PRO A 2 -2.75 -45.65 25.82
C PRO A 2 -3.62 -45.26 24.61
N ALA A 3 -3.77 -43.95 24.38
CA ALA A 3 -4.53 -43.42 23.25
C ALA A 3 -3.91 -43.86 21.90
N PRO A 4 -4.71 -44.08 20.85
CA PRO A 4 -4.18 -44.40 19.52
C PRO A 4 -3.29 -43.26 19.04
N LYS A 5 -2.03 -43.59 18.69
CA LYS A 5 -1.13 -42.66 18.01
C LYS A 5 -1.75 -42.38 16.64
N GLU A 6 -2.27 -41.18 16.42
CA GLU A 6 -2.77 -40.77 15.11
C GLU A 6 -1.68 -41.00 14.06
N VAL A 7 -1.90 -41.99 13.19
CA VAL A 7 -1.02 -42.26 12.07
C VAL A 7 -1.28 -41.15 11.05
N ILE A 8 -0.50 -40.07 11.12
CA ILE A 8 -0.60 -38.96 10.17
C ILE A 8 -0.30 -39.53 8.79
N ASP A 9 -1.35 -39.59 7.95
CA ASP A 9 -1.23 -40.04 6.57
C ASP A 9 -0.13 -39.23 5.85
N PRO A 10 0.91 -39.88 5.32
CA PRO A 10 2.02 -39.20 4.66
C PRO A 10 1.55 -38.30 3.51
N THR A 11 0.42 -38.62 2.87
CA THR A 11 -0.21 -37.80 1.82
C THR A 11 -0.70 -36.46 2.37
N ARG A 12 -1.32 -36.47 3.55
CA ARG A 12 -1.79 -35.25 4.23
C ARG A 12 -0.63 -34.36 4.63
N ARG A 13 0.46 -34.96 5.13
CA ARG A 13 1.68 -34.22 5.48
C ARG A 13 2.29 -33.53 4.27
N VAL A 14 2.36 -34.21 3.12
CA VAL A 14 2.89 -33.64 1.87
C VAL A 14 1.99 -32.51 1.35
N ALA A 15 0.67 -32.71 1.32
CA ALA A 15 -0.28 -31.67 0.90
C ALA A 15 -0.17 -30.41 1.77
N HIS A 16 0.00 -30.58 3.08
CA HIS A 16 0.21 -29.46 4.00
C HIS A 16 1.49 -28.67 3.69
N ILE A 17 2.61 -29.37 3.43
CA ILE A 17 3.89 -28.73 3.08
C ILE A 17 3.75 -27.92 1.78
N ILE A 18 3.12 -28.50 0.75
CA ILE A 18 2.89 -27.82 -0.54
C ILE A 18 2.02 -26.58 -0.35
N SER A 19 0.93 -26.69 0.43
CA SER A 19 0.04 -25.57 0.71
C SER A 19 0.77 -24.42 1.41
N GLU A 20 1.60 -24.72 2.41
CA GLU A 20 2.36 -23.70 3.13
C GLU A 20 3.46 -23.10 2.25
N GLN A 21 4.12 -23.89 1.40
CA GLN A 21 5.07 -23.37 0.42
C GLN A 21 4.40 -22.37 -0.53
N LYS A 22 3.25 -22.73 -1.11
CA LYS A 22 2.47 -21.83 -1.99
C LYS A 22 2.04 -20.56 -1.27
N ARG A 23 1.64 -20.65 0.00
CA ARG A 23 1.33 -19.48 0.83
C ARG A 23 2.54 -18.57 0.99
N ARG A 24 3.72 -19.12 1.27
CA ARG A 24 4.98 -18.35 1.41
C ARG A 24 5.39 -17.70 0.10
N GLU A 25 5.28 -18.40 -1.02
CA GLU A 25 5.55 -17.85 -2.36
C GLU A 25 4.64 -16.67 -2.65
N LYS A 26 3.32 -16.79 -2.37
CA LYS A 26 2.38 -15.69 -2.53
C LYS A 26 2.73 -14.48 -1.66
N ILE A 27 3.14 -14.70 -0.41
CA ILE A 27 3.57 -13.62 0.49
C ILE A 27 4.83 -12.94 -0.06
N ASN A 28 5.82 -13.71 -0.51
CA ASN A 28 7.05 -13.15 -1.05
C ASN A 28 6.78 -12.34 -2.34
N GLY A 29 5.94 -12.85 -3.23
CA GLY A 29 5.53 -12.11 -4.43
C GLY A 29 4.87 -10.76 -4.11
N GLY A 30 4.04 -10.70 -3.07
CA GLY A 30 3.47 -9.43 -2.59
C GLY A 30 4.52 -8.45 -2.04
N PHE A 31 5.58 -8.95 -1.40
CA PHE A 31 6.71 -8.11 -1.01
C PHE A 31 7.49 -7.59 -2.21
N ASP A 32 7.70 -8.42 -3.24
CA ASP A 32 8.40 -8.00 -4.45
C ASP A 32 7.63 -6.91 -5.22
N GLU A 33 6.30 -7.07 -5.33
CA GLU A 33 5.41 -6.03 -5.89
C GLU A 33 5.47 -4.74 -5.08
N LEU A 34 5.38 -4.83 -3.74
CA LEU A 34 5.48 -3.68 -2.86
C LEU A 34 6.83 -2.95 -2.98
N LYS A 35 7.95 -3.69 -3.12
CA LYS A 35 9.27 -3.10 -3.35
C LYS A 35 9.36 -2.36 -4.68
N SER A 36 8.63 -2.81 -5.70
CA SER A 36 8.68 -2.19 -7.04
C SER A 36 8.02 -0.81 -7.09
N VAL A 37 7.07 -0.54 -6.20
CA VAL A 37 6.32 0.73 -6.15
C VAL A 37 6.85 1.72 -5.11
N ILE A 38 7.74 1.28 -4.21
CA ILE A 38 8.36 2.15 -3.20
C ILE A 38 9.76 2.54 -3.68
N PRO A 39 10.02 3.83 -4.02
CA PRO A 39 11.28 4.28 -4.61
C PRO A 39 12.53 3.87 -3.81
N GLU A 40 12.45 3.93 -2.48
CA GLU A 40 13.56 3.60 -1.58
C GLU A 40 13.85 2.09 -1.43
N CYS A 41 12.93 1.23 -1.86
CA CYS A 41 13.03 -0.22 -1.73
C CYS A 41 13.46 -0.92 -3.02
N ALA A 42 13.32 -0.26 -4.18
CA ALA A 42 13.53 -0.88 -5.50
C ALA A 42 14.97 -1.40 -5.73
N GLN A 43 15.97 -0.77 -5.11
CA GLN A 43 17.40 -1.10 -5.31
C GLN A 43 18.07 -1.72 -4.08
N ASN A 44 17.34 -1.91 -2.97
CA ASN A 44 17.91 -2.30 -1.68
C ASN A 44 17.47 -3.72 -1.26
N THR A 45 18.37 -4.44 -0.58
CA THR A 45 18.06 -5.71 0.11
C THR A 45 17.44 -5.43 1.49
N ASP A 46 16.33 -4.70 1.50
CA ASP A 46 15.61 -4.37 2.72
C ASP A 46 14.93 -5.61 3.34
N SER A 47 14.91 -5.67 4.67
CA SER A 47 14.14 -6.68 5.40
C SER A 47 12.63 -6.46 5.21
N LYS A 48 11.81 -7.52 5.38
CA LYS A 48 10.34 -7.41 5.32
C LYS A 48 9.78 -6.34 6.26
N ALA A 49 10.33 -6.24 7.47
CA ALA A 49 9.92 -5.21 8.43
C ALA A 49 10.27 -3.79 7.95
N THR A 50 11.45 -3.62 7.35
CA THR A 50 11.88 -2.35 6.76
C THR A 50 10.99 -1.96 5.59
N ILE A 51 10.65 -2.91 4.71
CA ILE A 51 9.76 -2.68 3.57
C ILE A 51 8.38 -2.20 4.05
N LEU A 52 7.80 -2.87 5.05
CA LEU A 52 6.50 -2.46 5.60
C LEU A 52 6.54 -1.05 6.20
N ARG A 53 7.62 -0.70 6.92
CA ARG A 53 7.77 0.66 7.47
C ARG A 53 7.85 1.71 6.36
N LYS A 54 8.76 1.52 5.40
CA LYS A 54 8.92 2.42 4.25
C LYS A 54 7.64 2.55 3.42
N ALA A 55 6.85 1.47 3.31
CA ALA A 55 5.56 1.50 2.65
C ALA A 55 4.57 2.44 3.35
N THR A 56 4.46 2.32 4.68
CA THR A 56 3.62 3.21 5.49
C THR A 56 4.07 4.67 5.35
N ASP A 57 5.37 4.93 5.47
CA ASP A 57 5.93 6.27 5.34
C ASP A 57 5.64 6.87 3.95
N TYR A 58 5.77 6.06 2.89
CA TYR A 58 5.50 6.50 1.53
C TYR A 58 4.03 6.79 1.27
N ILE A 59 3.10 6.03 1.85
CA ILE A 59 1.66 6.32 1.77
C ILE A 59 1.37 7.68 2.43
N LEU A 60 1.90 7.94 3.62
CA LEU A 60 1.70 9.20 4.33
C LEU A 60 2.27 10.40 3.56
N LEU A 61 3.43 10.21 2.91
CA LEU A 61 4.01 11.22 2.03
C LEU A 61 3.08 11.54 0.85
N LEU A 62 2.58 10.52 0.15
CA LEU A 62 1.67 10.70 -0.99
C LEU A 62 0.35 11.36 -0.58
N GLU A 63 -0.19 11.04 0.59
CA GLU A 63 -1.37 11.71 1.14
C GLU A 63 -1.14 13.20 1.42
N GLU A 64 0.05 13.55 1.94
CA GLU A 64 0.44 14.94 2.15
C GLU A 64 0.62 15.69 0.84
N GLU A 65 1.28 15.09 -0.15
CA GLU A 65 1.44 15.67 -1.48
C GLU A 65 0.09 15.89 -2.17
N LEU A 66 -0.80 14.89 -2.13
CA LEU A 66 -2.14 14.99 -2.71
C LEU A 66 -2.95 16.14 -2.07
N ARG A 67 -2.84 16.31 -0.74
CA ARG A 67 -3.49 17.42 -0.03
C ARG A 67 -2.97 18.76 -0.52
N LYS A 68 -1.65 18.94 -0.62
CA LYS A 68 -1.03 20.17 -1.12
C LYS A 68 -1.51 20.51 -2.52
N TYR A 69 -1.54 19.54 -3.43
CA TYR A 69 -2.06 19.77 -4.79
C TYR A 69 -3.54 20.14 -4.76
N THR A 70 -4.36 19.45 -3.97
CA THR A 70 -5.79 19.74 -3.86
C THR A 70 -6.04 21.17 -3.35
N ASP A 71 -5.31 21.59 -2.32
CA ASP A 71 -5.41 22.94 -1.75
C ASP A 71 -4.97 24.00 -2.79
N LEU A 72 -3.89 23.75 -3.54
CA LEU A 72 -3.44 24.64 -4.62
C LEU A 72 -4.49 24.78 -5.74
N TYR A 73 -5.08 23.67 -6.20
CA TYR A 73 -6.13 23.71 -7.21
C TYR A 73 -7.41 24.37 -6.70
N GLN A 74 -7.72 24.27 -5.40
CA GLN A 74 -8.85 24.99 -4.80
C GLN A 74 -8.59 26.50 -4.68
N LEU A 75 -7.33 26.91 -4.47
CA LEU A 75 -6.93 28.32 -4.48
C LEU A 75 -6.90 28.91 -5.90
N GLU A 76 -6.43 28.15 -6.90
CA GLU A 76 -6.50 28.56 -8.32
C GLU A 76 -7.94 28.54 -8.87
N ALA A 77 -8.80 27.67 -8.35
CA ALA A 77 -10.24 27.69 -8.63
C ALA A 77 -11.00 28.79 -7.85
N GLY A 78 -10.29 29.76 -7.28
CA GLY A 78 -10.83 30.96 -6.67
C GLY A 78 -11.72 31.74 -7.64
N ASP A 79 -13.02 31.44 -7.56
CA ASP A 79 -14.20 32.17 -7.98
C ASP A 79 -14.06 33.22 -9.13
N PRO A 80 -14.33 32.85 -10.40
CA PRO A 80 -14.49 33.82 -11.48
C PRO A 80 -15.73 34.72 -11.34
N GLU A 81 -16.64 34.46 -10.38
CA GLU A 81 -17.90 35.20 -10.20
C GLU A 81 -17.72 36.49 -9.39
N SER A 82 -16.76 36.53 -8.45
CA SER A 82 -16.45 37.74 -7.66
C SER A 82 -15.94 38.94 -8.48
N SER A 83 -15.44 38.72 -9.70
CA SER A 83 -14.97 39.81 -10.58
C SER A 83 -16.10 40.51 -11.34
N LEU A 84 -17.28 39.87 -11.46
CA LEU A 84 -18.40 40.38 -12.24
C LEU A 84 -19.35 41.29 -11.43
N GLU A 85 -19.44 41.11 -10.10
CA GLU A 85 -20.32 41.93 -9.24
C GLU A 85 -19.79 43.35 -8.97
N GLY A 86 -18.57 43.68 -9.39
CA GLY A 86 -17.96 45.00 -9.21
C GLY A 86 -18.41 46.06 -10.22
N HIS A 87 -19.00 45.67 -11.35
CA HIS A 87 -19.31 46.60 -12.46
C HIS A 87 -20.78 47.06 -12.54
N GLU A 88 -21.67 46.61 -11.65
CA GLU A 88 -23.10 46.98 -11.70
C GLU A 88 -23.49 48.10 -10.72
N ARG A 89 -22.57 48.62 -9.90
CA ARG A 89 -22.87 49.68 -8.91
C ARG A 89 -22.64 51.11 -9.40
N GLU A 90 -22.30 51.31 -10.67
CA GLU A 90 -22.02 52.66 -11.21
C GLU A 90 -22.85 53.00 -12.46
N ARG A 91 -24.17 52.75 -12.40
CA ARG A 91 -25.15 53.35 -13.32
C ARG A 91 -26.26 54.07 -12.58
#